data_AF-A0A5N0VED2-F1
#
_entry.id   AF-A0A5N0VED2-F1
#
_cell.length_a   1.000
_cell.length_b   1.000
_cell.length_c   1.000
_cell.angle_alpha   90.00
_cell.angle_beta   90.00
_cell.angle_gamma   90.00
#
_symmetry.space_group_name_H-M   'P 1'
#
loop_
_entity.id
_entity.type
_entity.pdbx_description
1 polymer ?
#
loop_
_entity_poly.entity_id
_entity_poly.type
_entity_poly.pdbx_seq_one_letter_code
_entity_poly.pdbx_strand_id
1 'polypeptide(L)'
;MDATPETTADSVLAEFAAGICRRMAEGLLEHTGGELRSFLSAESARLQAALADPATLEPAEQPHDPPRFSRKGHVVINTNPVTSHRNVLAPLLTEKLEDDRAVATVGPLPRQYQGPRGMLHGGYVGVLLDQVLWDVVFHRLGHASFTRTLNLTYESPVPLGEELTVEGRVTKIDGRKTFAEGELRSGDTVCARAEGLWVSPR
;
A
#
# COMPACT_ATOMS: atom_id res chain seq x y z
N MET A 1 -6.54 -30.75 -7.15
CA MET A 1 -7.87 -30.15 -6.97
C MET A 1 -7.86 -28.85 -7.75
N ASP A 2 -8.64 -28.78 -8.81
CA ASP A 2 -8.80 -27.54 -9.57
C ASP A 2 -9.49 -26.54 -8.65
N ALA A 3 -8.74 -25.53 -8.20
CA ALA A 3 -9.27 -24.49 -7.36
C ALA A 3 -10.29 -23.70 -8.17
N THR A 4 -11.53 -23.67 -7.70
CA THR A 4 -12.60 -22.86 -8.29
C THR A 4 -12.15 -21.39 -8.33
N PRO A 5 -12.42 -20.65 -9.41
CA PRO A 5 -12.09 -19.22 -9.48
C PRO A 5 -12.73 -18.46 -8.31
N GLU A 6 -11.97 -17.55 -7.70
CA GLU A 6 -12.51 -16.63 -6.69
C GLU A 6 -13.52 -15.67 -7.34
N THR A 7 -14.68 -15.49 -6.73
CA THR A 7 -15.71 -14.60 -7.28
C THR A 7 -15.42 -13.13 -6.96
N THR A 8 -16.05 -12.21 -7.71
CA THR A 8 -16.01 -10.78 -7.38
C THR A 8 -16.53 -10.50 -5.96
N ALA A 9 -17.60 -11.19 -5.55
CA ALA A 9 -18.17 -11.03 -4.21
C ALA A 9 -17.20 -11.48 -3.11
N ASP A 10 -16.50 -12.61 -3.30
CA ASP A 10 -15.46 -13.07 -2.37
C ASP A 10 -14.30 -12.08 -2.28
N SER A 11 -13.98 -11.43 -3.40
CA SER A 11 -12.91 -10.43 -3.46
C SER A 11 -13.26 -9.16 -2.70
N VAL A 12 -14.48 -8.65 -2.91
CA VAL A 12 -15.02 -7.51 -2.16
C VAL A 12 -15.08 -7.82 -0.67
N LEU A 13 -15.51 -9.03 -0.30
CA LEU A 13 -15.51 -9.48 1.10
C LEU A 13 -14.10 -9.51 1.70
N ALA A 14 -13.10 -9.99 0.96
CA ALA A 14 -11.71 -10.04 1.42
C ALA A 14 -11.13 -8.64 1.67
N GLU A 15 -11.38 -7.69 0.76
CA GLU A 15 -10.96 -6.28 0.92
C GLU A 15 -11.68 -5.61 2.09
N PHE A 16 -12.99 -5.85 2.22
CA PHE A 16 -13.78 -5.35 3.34
C PHE A 16 -13.24 -5.88 4.67
N ALA A 17 -12.99 -7.19 4.77
CA ALA A 17 -12.44 -7.82 5.96
C ALA A 17 -11.05 -7.26 6.32
N ALA A 18 -10.18 -7.05 5.32
CA ALA A 18 -8.89 -6.39 5.55
C ALA A 18 -9.07 -4.93 6.05
N GLY A 19 -10.08 -4.22 5.56
CA GLY A 19 -10.50 -2.91 6.06
C GLY A 19 -10.95 -2.95 7.52
N ILE A 20 -11.76 -3.93 7.92
CA ILE A 20 -12.13 -4.16 9.33
C ILE A 20 -10.86 -4.34 10.17
N CYS A 21 -9.93 -5.19 9.73
CA CYS A 21 -8.70 -5.46 10.46
C CYS A 21 -7.84 -4.20 10.64
N ARG A 22 -7.73 -3.35 9.62
CA ARG A 22 -7.03 -2.04 9.72
C ARG A 22 -7.70 -1.14 10.76
N ARG A 23 -9.02 -1.03 10.77
CA ARG A 23 -9.75 -0.23 11.77
C ARG A 23 -9.62 -0.79 13.18
N MET A 24 -9.67 -2.12 13.33
CA MET A 24 -9.43 -2.77 14.61
C MET A 24 -8.01 -2.49 15.14
N ALA A 25 -6.99 -2.54 14.25
CA ALA A 25 -5.62 -2.22 14.61
C ALA A 25 -5.46 -0.77 15.10
N GLU A 26 -6.11 0.18 14.42
CA GLU A 26 -6.18 1.58 14.84
C GLU A 26 -6.88 1.72 16.21
N GLY A 27 -8.09 1.18 16.36
CA GLY A 27 -8.86 1.29 17.59
C GLY A 27 -8.18 0.66 18.83
N LEU A 28 -7.34 -0.36 18.64
CA LEU A 28 -6.50 -0.92 19.71
C LEU A 28 -5.48 0.08 20.27
N LEU A 29 -5.08 1.07 19.46
CA LEU A 29 -4.13 2.12 19.85
C LEU A 29 -4.82 3.37 20.41
N GLU A 30 -6.12 3.53 20.18
CA GLU A 30 -6.87 4.75 20.51
C GLU A 30 -7.83 4.58 21.70
N HIS A 31 -8.37 3.37 21.89
CA HIS A 31 -9.36 3.09 22.92
C HIS A 31 -8.83 2.13 23.99
N THR A 32 -9.39 2.23 25.20
CA THR A 32 -9.11 1.26 26.29
C THR A 32 -10.39 0.88 27.05
N GLY A 33 -10.31 -0.15 27.89
CA GLY A 33 -11.40 -0.49 28.81
C GLY A 33 -12.74 -0.80 28.14
N GLY A 34 -13.82 -0.21 28.64
CA GLY A 34 -15.18 -0.42 28.12
C GLY A 34 -15.37 0.09 26.70
N GLU A 35 -14.76 1.22 26.37
CA GLU A 35 -14.81 1.82 25.04
C GLU A 35 -14.18 0.89 23.99
N LEU A 36 -12.99 0.34 24.29
CA LEU A 36 -12.36 -0.64 23.41
C LEU A 36 -13.24 -1.88 23.20
N ARG A 37 -13.87 -2.40 24.26
CA ARG A 37 -14.79 -3.54 24.14
C ARG A 37 -15.98 -3.21 23.23
N SER A 38 -16.58 -2.04 23.39
CA SER A 38 -17.69 -1.60 22.56
C SER A 38 -17.28 -1.43 21.09
N PHE A 39 -16.12 -0.81 20.84
CA PHE A 39 -15.57 -0.64 19.49
C PHE A 39 -15.31 -1.98 18.80
N LEU A 40 -14.56 -2.89 19.44
CA LEU A 40 -14.26 -4.20 18.87
C LEU A 40 -15.53 -5.04 18.65
N SER A 41 -16.52 -4.92 19.54
CA SER A 41 -17.81 -5.60 19.39
C SER A 41 -18.57 -5.09 18.16
N ALA A 42 -18.57 -3.77 17.92
CA ALA A 42 -19.19 -3.17 16.73
C ALA A 42 -18.48 -3.59 15.44
N GLU A 43 -17.15 -3.58 15.41
CA GLU A 43 -16.35 -4.02 14.25
C GLU A 43 -16.54 -5.52 13.98
N SER A 44 -16.59 -6.36 15.02
CA SER A 44 -16.89 -7.79 14.90
C SER A 44 -18.29 -8.03 14.35
N ALA A 45 -19.30 -7.26 14.80
CA ALA A 45 -20.66 -7.39 14.29
C ALA A 45 -20.74 -7.00 12.81
N ARG A 46 -20.01 -5.96 12.37
CA ARG A 46 -19.90 -5.58 10.95
C ARG A 46 -19.30 -6.70 10.11
N LEU A 47 -18.22 -7.33 10.58
CA LEU A 47 -17.60 -8.47 9.89
C LEU A 47 -18.55 -9.68 9.82
N GLN A 48 -19.23 -10.01 10.92
CA GLN A 48 -20.20 -11.11 10.96
C GLN A 48 -21.38 -10.88 10.01
N ALA A 49 -21.90 -9.65 9.93
CA ALA A 49 -22.95 -9.29 8.99
C ALA A 49 -22.48 -9.47 7.53
N ALA A 50 -21.28 -8.99 7.20
CA ALA A 50 -20.69 -9.13 5.87
C ALA A 50 -20.43 -10.61 5.49
N LEU A 51 -20.01 -11.44 6.44
CA LEU A 51 -19.83 -12.89 6.23
C LEU A 51 -21.15 -13.62 6.03
N ALA A 52 -22.22 -13.18 6.71
CA ALA A 52 -23.54 -13.77 6.60
C ALA A 52 -24.23 -13.43 5.26
N ASP A 53 -24.03 -12.21 4.77
CA ASP A 53 -24.57 -11.76 3.48
C ASP A 53 -23.60 -10.81 2.75
N PRO A 54 -22.62 -11.34 2.01
CA PRO A 54 -21.64 -10.53 1.28
C PRO A 54 -22.27 -9.63 0.20
N ALA A 55 -23.49 -9.94 -0.26
CA ALA A 55 -24.18 -9.12 -1.26
C ALA A 55 -24.65 -7.76 -0.70
N THR A 56 -24.64 -7.59 0.62
CA THR A 56 -24.96 -6.31 1.29
C THR A 56 -23.78 -5.35 1.35
N LEU A 57 -22.56 -5.82 1.07
CA LEU A 57 -21.41 -4.93 0.92
C LEU A 57 -21.66 -4.07 -0.30
N GLU A 58 -21.67 -2.75 -0.12
CA GLU A 58 -21.70 -1.79 -1.24
C GLU A 58 -20.60 -2.18 -2.21
N PRO A 59 -20.95 -2.74 -3.39
CA PRO A 59 -19.93 -3.09 -4.34
C PRO A 59 -19.45 -1.76 -4.91
N ALA A 60 -18.19 -1.41 -4.64
CA ALA A 60 -17.46 -0.63 -5.64
C ALA A 60 -17.73 -1.30 -7.00
N GLU A 61 -17.94 -0.53 -8.07
CA GLU A 61 -18.27 -1.08 -9.40
C GLU A 61 -17.37 -2.27 -9.76
N GLN A 62 -16.12 -2.26 -9.25
CA GLN A 62 -15.20 -3.40 -9.18
C GLN A 62 -14.38 -3.37 -7.88
N PRO A 63 -13.92 -4.54 -7.36
CA PRO A 63 -12.94 -4.60 -6.28
C PRO A 63 -11.63 -3.91 -6.69
N HIS A 64 -10.88 -3.37 -5.73
CA HIS A 64 -9.62 -2.70 -5.99
C HIS A 64 -8.49 -3.68 -6.36
N ASP A 65 -8.49 -4.86 -5.76
CA ASP A 65 -7.62 -5.99 -6.05
C ASP A 65 -8.44 -7.19 -6.57
N PRO A 66 -8.93 -7.13 -7.81
CA PRO A 66 -9.57 -8.27 -8.43
C PRO A 66 -8.58 -9.43 -8.55
N PRO A 67 -9.03 -10.68 -8.35
CA PRO A 67 -8.18 -11.87 -8.49
C PRO A 67 -7.64 -11.93 -9.90
N ARG A 68 -6.31 -12.03 -10.02
CA ARG A 68 -5.64 -12.24 -11.31
C ARG A 68 -5.42 -13.72 -11.52
N PHE A 69 -5.32 -14.15 -12.76
CA PHE A 69 -5.03 -15.55 -13.08
C PHE A 69 -3.65 -15.65 -13.71
N SER A 70 -2.82 -16.56 -13.20
CA SER A 70 -1.57 -16.93 -13.83
C SER A 70 -1.85 -17.61 -15.19
N ARG A 71 -0.82 -17.73 -16.04
CA ARG A 71 -0.91 -18.50 -17.30
C ARG A 71 -1.35 -19.96 -17.11
N LYS A 72 -1.22 -20.50 -15.91
CA LYS A 72 -1.64 -21.86 -15.54
C LYS A 72 -3.05 -21.92 -14.93
N GLY A 73 -3.78 -20.81 -14.92
CA GLY A 73 -5.14 -20.72 -14.38
C GLY A 73 -5.24 -20.59 -12.86
N HIS A 74 -4.12 -20.52 -12.12
CA HIS A 74 -4.15 -20.28 -10.68
C HIS A 74 -4.48 -18.83 -10.35
N VAL A 75 -5.30 -18.61 -9.32
CA VAL A 75 -5.52 -17.29 -8.73
C VAL A 75 -4.19 -16.76 -8.18
N VAL A 76 -3.92 -15.49 -8.47
CA VAL A 76 -2.79 -14.71 -8.01
C VAL A 76 -3.38 -13.54 -7.23
N ILE A 77 -3.17 -13.59 -5.92
CA ILE A 77 -3.60 -12.54 -4.99
C ILE A 77 -2.50 -11.50 -4.91
N ASN A 78 -2.86 -10.22 -5.02
CA ASN A 78 -1.94 -9.14 -4.71
C ASN A 78 -1.66 -9.14 -3.20
N THR A 79 -0.45 -9.51 -2.79
CA THR A 79 -0.03 -9.56 -1.39
C THR A 79 0.87 -8.38 -0.99
N ASN A 80 1.05 -7.40 -1.89
CA ASN A 80 1.95 -6.28 -1.69
C ASN A 80 1.59 -5.51 -0.39
N PRO A 81 2.56 -5.21 0.50
CA PRO A 81 2.30 -4.58 1.79
C PRO A 81 2.09 -3.06 1.72
N VAL A 82 1.98 -2.49 0.53
CA VAL A 82 1.77 -1.06 0.28
C VAL A 82 0.50 -0.81 -0.50
N THR A 83 0.29 -1.56 -1.59
CA THR A 83 -0.79 -1.30 -2.55
C THR A 83 -1.98 -2.24 -2.41
N SER A 84 -1.83 -3.38 -1.73
CA SER A 84 -2.91 -4.37 -1.65
C SER A 84 -4.01 -3.95 -0.66
N HIS A 85 -5.23 -3.76 -1.15
CA HIS A 85 -6.43 -3.58 -0.35
C HIS A 85 -6.72 -4.77 0.56
N ARG A 86 -6.23 -5.97 0.20
CA ARG A 86 -6.33 -7.19 1.02
C ARG A 86 -5.24 -7.32 2.08
N ASN A 87 -4.15 -6.56 1.98
CA ASN A 87 -3.08 -6.60 2.97
C ASN A 87 -3.39 -5.63 4.11
N VAL A 88 -3.52 -6.16 5.33
CA VAL A 88 -3.85 -5.37 6.52
C VAL A 88 -2.75 -4.37 6.92
N LEU A 89 -1.54 -4.53 6.40
CA LEU A 89 -0.42 -3.61 6.63
C LEU A 89 -0.40 -2.44 5.62
N ALA A 90 -1.12 -2.56 4.51
CA ALA A 90 -1.04 -1.62 3.41
C ALA A 90 -1.59 -0.23 3.81
N PRO A 91 -0.76 0.83 3.75
CA PRO A 91 -1.24 2.21 3.85
C PRO A 91 -2.21 2.58 2.73
N LEU A 92 -2.15 1.86 1.60
CA LEU A 92 -2.85 2.15 0.35
C LEU A 92 -2.41 3.50 -0.24
N LEU A 93 -2.28 3.52 -1.56
CA LEU A 93 -1.92 4.73 -2.29
C LEU A 93 -2.67 4.77 -3.61
N THR A 94 -2.90 5.98 -4.10
CA THR A 94 -3.37 6.19 -5.47
C THR A 94 -2.20 6.69 -6.28
N GLU A 95 -1.87 6.02 -7.37
CA GLU A 95 -0.70 6.33 -8.19
C GLU A 95 -1.09 6.70 -9.63
N LYS A 96 -0.32 7.64 -10.20
CA LYS A 96 -0.29 7.93 -11.62
C LYS A 96 1.11 7.69 -12.16
N LEU A 97 1.20 6.92 -13.23
CA LEU A 97 2.45 6.58 -13.92
C LEU A 97 2.42 7.21 -15.33
N GLU A 98 3.44 8.01 -15.64
CA GLU A 98 3.59 8.69 -16.93
C GLU A 98 5.06 8.61 -17.37
N ASP A 99 5.34 7.88 -18.45
CA ASP A 99 6.66 7.71 -19.05
C ASP A 99 7.76 7.25 -18.06
N ASP A 100 8.51 8.22 -17.51
CA ASP A 100 9.61 8.03 -16.58
C ASP A 100 9.32 8.60 -15.18
N ARG A 101 8.06 8.97 -14.88
CA ARG A 101 7.63 9.56 -13.63
C ARG A 101 6.45 8.80 -13.00
N ALA A 102 6.47 8.71 -11.67
CA ALA A 102 5.35 8.29 -10.84
C ALA A 102 5.00 9.40 -9.85
N VAL A 103 3.71 9.60 -9.61
CA VAL A 103 3.19 10.44 -8.52
C VAL A 103 2.14 9.64 -7.78
N ALA A 104 2.41 9.36 -6.50
CA ALA A 104 1.50 8.66 -5.61
C ALA A 104 1.00 9.61 -4.51
N THR A 105 -0.27 9.46 -4.16
CA THR A 105 -0.92 10.13 -3.04
C THR A 105 -1.27 9.08 -1.98
N VAL A 106 -0.82 9.32 -0.75
CA VAL A 106 -1.12 8.49 0.42
C VAL A 106 -2.01 9.30 1.35
N GLY A 107 -3.17 8.76 1.69
CA GLY A 107 -4.08 9.41 2.61
C GLY A 107 -3.50 9.54 4.03
N PRO A 108 -4.17 10.29 4.91
CA PRO A 108 -3.79 10.40 6.32
C PRO A 108 -3.52 9.05 6.97
N LEU A 109 -2.28 8.84 7.42
CA LEU A 109 -1.87 7.57 8.03
C LEU A 109 -2.23 7.50 9.52
N PRO A 110 -2.87 6.41 9.99
CA PRO A 110 -3.21 6.22 11.39
C PRO A 110 -1.99 5.88 12.27
N ARG A 111 -2.21 5.86 13.59
CA ARG A 111 -1.15 5.67 14.60
C ARG A 111 -0.40 4.34 14.50
N GLN A 112 -0.94 3.34 13.82
CA GLN A 112 -0.23 2.06 13.61
C GLN A 112 1.05 2.21 12.78
N TYR A 113 1.20 3.31 12.03
CA TYR A 113 2.42 3.64 11.28
C TYR A 113 3.38 4.55 12.06
N GLN A 114 3.04 4.91 13.31
CA GLN A 114 3.78 5.87 14.10
C GLN A 114 5.17 5.34 14.49
N GLY A 115 6.18 6.20 14.36
CA GLY A 115 7.46 6.02 15.05
C GLY A 115 7.52 6.97 16.25
N PRO A 116 8.17 8.14 16.11
CA PRO A 116 8.07 9.19 17.12
C PRO A 116 6.63 9.68 17.30
N ARG A 117 6.32 10.27 18.46
CA ARG A 117 4.97 10.76 18.77
C ARG A 117 4.43 11.69 17.67
N GLY A 118 3.33 11.28 17.03
CA GLY A 118 2.68 12.05 15.97
C GLY A 118 3.39 12.07 14.61
N MET A 119 4.47 11.29 14.46
CA MET A 119 5.28 11.26 13.24
C MET A 119 5.31 9.85 12.65
N LEU A 120 5.31 9.76 11.32
CA LEU A 120 5.48 8.52 10.58
C LEU A 120 6.83 7.88 10.94
N HIS A 121 6.84 6.56 11.13
CA HIS A 121 8.09 5.84 11.35
C HIS A 121 8.99 5.95 10.11
N GLY A 122 10.28 6.28 10.28
CA GLY A 122 11.20 6.45 9.15
C GLY A 122 11.30 5.20 8.25
N GLY A 123 11.15 4.00 8.82
CA GLY A 123 11.03 2.77 8.04
C GLY A 123 9.87 2.77 7.02
N TYR A 124 8.71 3.36 7.36
CA TYR A 124 7.57 3.45 6.44
C TYR A 124 7.80 4.49 5.34
N VAL A 125 8.57 5.56 5.61
CA VAL A 125 9.04 6.47 4.55
C VAL A 125 9.85 5.69 3.51
N GLY A 126 10.75 4.82 3.96
CA GLY A 126 11.51 3.93 3.08
C GLY A 126 10.63 2.96 2.28
N VAL A 127 9.63 2.36 2.93
CA VAL A 127 8.66 1.46 2.27
C VAL A 127 7.88 2.18 1.17
N LEU A 128 7.38 3.39 1.43
CA LEU A 128 6.63 4.17 0.46
C LEU A 128 7.51 4.58 -0.74
N LEU A 129 8.72 5.06 -0.48
CA LEU A 129 9.66 5.45 -1.53
C LEU A 129 10.13 4.24 -2.35
N ASP A 130 10.42 3.10 -1.72
CA ASP A 130 10.79 1.87 -2.45
C ASP A 130 9.68 1.43 -3.39
N GLN A 131 8.42 1.43 -2.91
CA GLN A 131 7.27 1.03 -3.71
C GLN A 131 7.11 1.90 -4.96
N VAL A 132 7.02 3.22 -4.79
CA VAL A 132 6.79 4.17 -5.90
C VAL A 132 7.96 4.16 -6.90
N LEU A 133 9.20 4.04 -6.39
CA LEU A 133 10.36 3.93 -7.27
C LEU A 133 10.41 2.60 -8.01
N TRP A 134 9.98 1.50 -7.38
CA TRP A 134 9.84 0.24 -8.07
C TRP A 134 8.74 0.30 -9.14
N ASP A 135 7.61 0.94 -8.86
CA ASP A 135 6.50 1.09 -9.80
C ASP A 135 6.91 1.87 -11.05
N VAL A 136 7.61 3.01 -10.91
CA VAL A 136 8.11 3.77 -12.07
C VAL A 136 9.16 3.00 -12.86
N VAL A 137 10.05 2.26 -12.18
CA VAL A 137 11.05 1.41 -12.85
C VAL A 137 10.37 0.29 -13.63
N PHE A 138 9.40 -0.40 -13.02
CA PHE A 138 8.66 -1.49 -13.65
C PHE A 138 7.88 -0.98 -14.87
N HIS A 139 7.18 0.15 -14.72
CA HIS A 139 6.46 0.81 -15.80
C HIS A 139 7.40 1.14 -16.97
N ARG A 140 8.54 1.78 -16.67
CA ARG A 140 9.50 2.21 -17.69
C ARG A 140 10.15 1.07 -18.46
N LEU A 141 10.41 -0.07 -17.80
CA LEU A 141 11.07 -1.23 -18.40
C LEU A 141 10.09 -2.21 -19.06
N GLY A 142 8.84 -2.26 -18.59
CA GLY A 142 7.86 -3.26 -19.01
C GLY A 142 8.15 -4.69 -18.52
N HIS A 143 9.09 -4.85 -17.60
CA HIS A 143 9.44 -6.14 -17.00
C HIS A 143 9.99 -5.99 -15.58
N ALA A 144 10.07 -7.09 -14.85
CA ALA A 144 10.56 -7.11 -13.48
C ALA A 144 12.01 -6.63 -13.38
N SER A 145 12.27 -5.83 -12.35
CA SER A 145 13.59 -5.41 -11.88
C SER A 145 13.57 -5.39 -10.35
N PHE A 146 14.67 -5.72 -9.69
CA PHE A 146 14.70 -5.91 -8.24
C PHE A 146 15.54 -4.84 -7.55
N THR A 147 15.04 -4.28 -6.45
CA THR A 147 15.77 -3.31 -5.64
C THR A 147 17.12 -3.90 -5.22
N ARG A 148 18.20 -3.23 -5.62
CA ARG A 148 19.58 -3.59 -5.28
C ARG A 148 20.13 -2.69 -4.18
N THR A 149 19.84 -1.39 -4.24
CA THR A 149 20.17 -0.42 -3.21
C THR A 149 19.08 0.64 -3.14
N LEU A 150 18.81 1.15 -1.95
CA LEU A 150 17.97 2.31 -1.71
C LEU A 150 18.65 3.15 -0.63
N ASN A 151 19.01 4.39 -0.96
CA ASN A 151 19.61 5.34 -0.03
C ASN A 151 18.58 6.41 0.30
N LEU A 152 18.34 6.64 1.58
CA LEU A 152 17.35 7.59 2.08
C LEU A 152 18.03 8.76 2.78
N THR A 153 17.58 9.98 2.46
CA THR A 153 17.93 11.20 3.20
C THR A 153 16.66 11.73 3.85
N TYR A 154 16.67 11.88 5.18
CA TYR A 154 15.56 12.45 5.94
C TYR A 154 15.83 13.92 6.21
N GLU A 155 14.96 14.80 5.73
CA GLU A 155 15.13 16.25 5.78
C GLU A 155 14.21 16.91 6.80
N SER A 156 12.96 16.44 6.87
CA SER A 156 11.95 16.93 7.81
C SER A 156 11.14 15.77 8.39
N PRO A 157 10.59 15.91 9.62
CA PRO A 157 9.60 14.97 10.13
C PRO A 157 8.40 14.85 9.18
N VAL A 158 7.79 13.66 9.15
CA VAL A 158 6.56 13.39 8.39
C VAL A 158 5.41 13.31 9.40
N PRO A 159 4.52 14.31 9.47
CA PRO A 159 3.36 14.27 10.37
C PRO A 159 2.42 13.12 10.01
N LEU A 160 1.86 12.46 11.03
CA LEU A 160 0.68 11.61 10.83
C LEU A 160 -0.57 12.47 10.68
N GLY A 161 -1.60 11.93 10.04
CA GLY A 161 -2.87 12.63 9.83
C GLY A 161 -2.88 13.64 8.68
N GLU A 162 -1.74 13.84 8.01
CA GLU A 162 -1.63 14.63 6.78
C GLU A 162 -1.58 13.72 5.56
N GLU A 163 -2.09 14.22 4.43
CA GLU A 163 -1.90 13.58 3.13
C GLU A 163 -0.45 13.74 2.68
N LEU A 164 0.13 12.66 2.14
CA LEU A 164 1.50 12.63 1.66
C LEU A 164 1.54 12.49 0.15
N THR A 165 2.48 13.17 -0.48
CA THR A 165 2.82 12.97 -1.90
C THR A 165 4.16 12.28 -2.01
N VAL A 166 4.24 11.22 -2.80
CA VAL A 166 5.48 10.52 -3.11
C VAL A 166 5.69 10.59 -4.62
N GLU A 167 6.81 11.17 -5.03
CA GLU A 167 7.16 11.26 -6.44
C GLU A 167 8.42 10.46 -6.72
N GLY A 168 8.47 9.82 -7.89
CA GLY A 168 9.62 9.05 -8.32
C GLY A 168 9.87 9.24 -9.81
N ARG A 169 11.12 9.15 -10.23
CA ARG A 169 11.48 9.15 -11.66
C ARG A 169 12.68 8.27 -11.98
N VAL A 170 12.69 7.68 -13.16
CA VAL A 170 13.86 6.97 -13.69
C VAL A 170 14.88 8.00 -14.18
N THR A 171 16.11 7.92 -13.67
CA THR A 171 17.17 8.88 -13.99
C THR A 171 18.13 8.35 -15.04
N LYS A 172 18.36 7.04 -15.07
CA LYS A 172 19.30 6.39 -15.99
C LYS A 172 19.02 4.90 -16.16
N ILE A 173 19.19 4.40 -17.38
CA ILE A 173 19.21 2.96 -17.67
C ILE A 173 20.57 2.62 -18.30
N ASP A 174 21.26 1.64 -17.72
CA ASP A 174 22.57 1.14 -18.16
C ASP A 174 22.56 -0.40 -18.20
N GLY A 175 22.20 -0.94 -19.36
CA GLY A 175 22.00 -2.38 -19.55
C GLY A 175 20.91 -2.91 -18.61
N ARG A 176 21.31 -3.75 -17.64
CA ARG A 176 20.39 -4.33 -16.63
C ARG A 176 20.21 -3.45 -15.39
N LYS A 177 20.95 -2.34 -15.28
CA LYS A 177 20.90 -1.42 -14.13
C LYS A 177 19.96 -0.27 -14.45
N THR A 178 18.98 -0.04 -13.59
CA THR A 178 18.09 1.12 -13.69
C THR A 178 18.19 1.93 -12.41
N PHE A 179 18.48 3.21 -12.56
CA PHE A 179 18.60 4.16 -11.46
C PHE A 179 17.34 5.01 -11.42
N ALA A 180 16.81 5.24 -10.22
CA ALA A 180 15.66 6.10 -10.00
C ALA A 180 15.88 6.93 -8.74
N GLU A 181 15.27 8.10 -8.70
CA GLU A 181 15.27 8.99 -7.55
C GLU A 181 13.85 9.43 -7.24
N GLY A 182 13.58 9.80 -6.00
CA GLY A 182 12.26 10.26 -5.58
C GLY A 182 12.28 11.05 -4.29
N GLU A 183 11.14 11.60 -3.96
CA GLU A 183 10.95 12.36 -2.73
C GLU A 183 9.54 12.16 -2.15
N LEU A 184 9.46 12.26 -0.83
CA LEU A 184 8.21 12.24 -0.07
C LEU A 184 7.99 13.63 0.53
N ARG A 185 6.78 14.16 0.33
CA ARG A 185 6.35 15.48 0.80
C ARG A 185 5.12 15.39 1.70
N SER A 186 5.03 16.33 2.64
CA SER A 186 3.80 16.70 3.36
C SER A 186 3.46 18.14 2.99
N GLY A 187 2.38 18.34 2.23
CA GLY A 187 2.13 19.60 1.53
C GLY A 187 3.33 20.00 0.66
N ASP A 188 3.82 21.23 0.83
CA ASP A 188 4.97 21.74 0.08
C ASP A 188 6.33 21.31 0.65
N THR A 189 6.35 20.71 1.85
CA THR A 189 7.60 20.39 2.57
C THR A 189 8.17 19.06 2.10
N VAL A 190 9.43 19.07 1.63
CA VAL A 190 10.16 17.82 1.40
C VAL A 190 10.59 17.23 2.74
N CYS A 191 10.11 16.03 3.02
CA CYS A 191 10.41 15.32 4.25
C CYS A 191 11.53 14.31 4.05
N ALA A 192 11.59 13.65 2.90
CA ALA A 192 12.66 12.70 2.60
C ALA A 192 12.92 12.59 1.10
N ARG A 193 14.14 12.19 0.75
CA ARG A 193 14.58 11.85 -0.61
C ARG A 193 15.13 10.43 -0.67
N ALA A 194 15.00 9.82 -1.83
CA ALA A 194 15.54 8.50 -2.12
C ALA A 194 16.33 8.49 -3.43
N GLU A 195 17.44 7.77 -3.43
CA GLU A 195 18.15 7.36 -4.63
C GLU A 195 18.30 5.83 -4.61
N GLY A 196 17.93 5.17 -5.70
CA GLY A 196 17.93 3.72 -5.77
C GLY A 196 18.48 3.16 -7.07
N LEU A 197 18.83 1.88 -7.00
CA LEU A 197 19.28 1.05 -8.10
C LEU A 197 18.43 -0.22 -8.13
N TRP A 198 17.87 -0.52 -9.29
CA TRP A 198 17.18 -1.76 -9.59
C TRP A 198 17.95 -2.55 -10.64
N VAL A 199 17.94 -3.88 -10.52
CA VAL A 199 18.65 -4.77 -11.44
C VAL A 199 17.72 -5.83 -12.01
N SER A 200 17.63 -5.88 -13.34
CA SER A 200 16.87 -6.89 -14.07
C SER A 200 17.52 -8.28 -13.91
N PRO A 201 16.72 -9.35 -13.80
CA PRO A 201 17.24 -10.72 -13.81
C PRO A 201 18.01 -11.02 -15.11
N ARG A 202 18.80 -12.10 -15.09
CA ARG A 202 19.50 -12.57 -16.29
C ARG A 202 18.57 -13.35 -17.20
#